data_AF-A0A8S0Z2T3-F1
#
_entry.id   AF-A0A8S0Z2T3-F1
#
_cell.length_a   1.000
_cell.length_b   1.000
_cell.length_c   1.000
_cell.angle_alpha   90.00
_cell.angle_beta   90.00
_cell.angle_gamma   90.00
#
_symmetry.space_group_name_H-M   'P 1'
#
loop_
_entity.id
_entity.type
_entity.pdbx_description
1 polymer ?
#
loop_
_entity_poly.entity_id
_entity_poly.type
_entity_poly.pdbx_seq_one_letter_code
_entity_poly.pdbx_strand_id
1 'polypeptide(L)'
;MTEYLISYFRSLDNEEVFKRMKIYEDINAVLLLYVTRLVKKTTSPLWQHLSASTELLKSREDFSVCLVLAAISSNINKVDPSTTSNIQMHLEFGRSSLNSTAQYLEAAKIMSQTKILEEVSLFFKNLQAVYFQEFVNQSNIELNANWSRHLIEWPTYLDQIKNIQNNVWRFVGERAHQVVWLARRTLCIGVAILVLVFLAAPIMLLLLRHIAYTIQVTLQ
;
A
#
# COMPACT_ATOMS: atom_id res chain seq x y z
N MET A 1 -15.68 19.01 7.24
CA MET A 1 -15.95 17.87 6.32
C MET A 1 -16.30 16.60 7.09
N THR A 2 -15.62 16.31 8.21
CA THR A 2 -15.88 15.19 9.12
C THR A 2 -17.23 15.26 9.86
N GLU A 3 -17.64 16.43 10.35
CA GLU A 3 -18.97 16.63 10.94
C GLU A 3 -20.11 16.41 9.92
N TYR A 4 -19.86 16.69 8.64
CA TYR A 4 -20.82 16.48 7.56
C TYR A 4 -20.98 15.00 7.19
N LEU A 5 -19.90 14.21 7.28
CA LEU A 5 -19.96 12.77 7.07
C LEU A 5 -20.67 12.09 8.23
N ILE A 6 -20.37 12.48 9.48
CA ILE A 6 -21.02 11.92 10.67
C ILE A 6 -22.52 12.31 10.71
N SER A 7 -22.88 13.55 10.34
CA SER A 7 -24.29 13.96 10.24
C SER A 7 -25.03 13.28 9.08
N TYR A 8 -24.34 13.07 7.95
CA TYR A 8 -24.86 12.31 6.81
C TYR A 8 -25.10 10.84 7.16
N PHE A 9 -24.14 10.18 7.82
CA PHE A 9 -24.32 8.80 8.30
C PHE A 9 -25.40 8.67 9.38
N ARG A 10 -25.67 9.74 10.14
CA ARG A 10 -26.79 9.80 11.10
C ARG A 10 -28.16 9.94 10.46
N SER A 11 -28.26 10.49 9.25
CA SER A 11 -29.54 10.76 8.58
C SER A 11 -29.96 9.68 7.58
N LEU A 12 -29.10 8.70 7.31
CA LEU A 12 -29.37 7.59 6.39
C LEU A 12 -30.03 6.41 7.10
N ASP A 13 -30.87 5.70 6.35
CA ASP A 13 -31.39 4.41 6.76
C ASP A 13 -30.23 3.41 6.93
N ASN A 14 -30.06 2.89 8.15
CA ASN A 14 -28.94 2.02 8.52
C ASN A 14 -28.82 0.82 7.58
N GLU A 15 -29.94 0.25 7.14
CA GLU A 15 -29.96 -0.91 6.22
C GLU A 15 -29.38 -0.55 4.84
N GLU A 16 -29.68 0.66 4.34
CA GLU A 16 -29.12 1.16 3.09
C GLU A 16 -27.62 1.43 3.20
N VAL A 17 -27.16 1.95 4.35
CA VAL A 17 -25.73 2.17 4.61
C VAL A 17 -24.96 0.86 4.63
N PHE A 18 -25.47 -0.17 5.32
CA PHE A 18 -24.85 -1.51 5.33
C PHE A 18 -24.75 -2.11 3.93
N LYS A 19 -25.82 -1.98 3.12
CA LYS A 19 -25.82 -2.49 1.75
C LYS A 19 -24.79 -1.78 0.88
N ARG A 20 -24.72 -0.44 0.95
CA ARG A 20 -23.73 0.36 0.21
C ARG A 20 -22.32 0.01 0.64
N MET A 21 -22.09 -0.07 1.94
CA MET A 21 -20.80 -0.44 2.53
C MET A 21 -20.31 -1.81 2.02
N LYS A 22 -21.18 -2.82 2.02
CA LYS A 22 -20.84 -4.15 1.50
C LYS A 22 -20.42 -4.12 0.02
N ILE A 23 -21.12 -3.33 -0.80
CA ILE A 23 -20.75 -3.13 -2.21
C ILE A 23 -19.37 -2.47 -2.33
N TYR A 24 -19.07 -1.48 -1.48
CA TYR A 24 -17.75 -0.85 -1.45
C TYR A 24 -16.66 -1.85 -1.06
N GLU A 25 -16.88 -2.67 -0.03
CA GLU A 25 -15.96 -3.73 0.38
C GLU A 25 -15.70 -4.74 -0.74
N ASP A 26 -16.75 -5.21 -1.43
CA ASP A 26 -16.63 -6.18 -2.52
C ASP A 26 -15.78 -5.61 -3.68
N ILE A 27 -16.03 -4.36 -4.06
CA ILE A 27 -15.25 -3.67 -5.11
C ILE A 27 -13.80 -3.49 -4.66
N ASN A 28 -13.59 -3.01 -3.43
CA ASN A 28 -12.26 -2.74 -2.89
C ASN A 28 -11.44 -4.02 -2.73
N ALA A 29 -12.06 -5.13 -2.33
CA ALA A 29 -11.42 -6.44 -2.23
C ALA A 29 -10.86 -6.90 -3.58
N VAL A 30 -11.63 -6.75 -4.67
CA VAL A 30 -11.18 -7.10 -6.03
C VAL A 30 -10.01 -6.22 -6.47
N LEU A 31 -10.10 -4.91 -6.25
CA LEU A 31 -9.05 -3.95 -6.60
C LEU A 31 -7.75 -4.21 -5.80
N LEU A 32 -7.86 -4.43 -4.49
CA LEU A 32 -6.73 -4.76 -3.61
C LEU A 32 -6.04 -6.06 -4.04
N LEU A 33 -6.82 -7.07 -4.43
CA LEU A 33 -6.30 -8.33 -4.95
C LEU A 33 -5.56 -8.15 -6.27
N TYR A 34 -6.06 -7.29 -7.17
CA TYR A 34 -5.37 -6.94 -8.40
C TYR A 34 -4.03 -6.21 -8.12
N VAL A 35 -4.05 -5.19 -7.26
CA VAL A 35 -2.84 -4.45 -6.85
C VAL A 35 -1.81 -5.41 -6.22
N THR A 36 -2.24 -6.24 -5.28
CA THR A 36 -1.36 -7.22 -4.61
C THR A 36 -0.71 -8.17 -5.62
N ARG A 37 -1.45 -8.63 -6.64
CA ARG A 37 -0.89 -9.47 -7.72
C ARG A 37 0.14 -8.73 -8.55
N LEU A 38 -0.07 -7.45 -8.85
CA LEU A 38 0.90 -6.64 -9.60
C LEU A 38 2.20 -6.43 -8.82
N VAL A 39 2.09 -6.13 -7.52
CA VAL A 39 3.25 -5.97 -6.64
C VAL A 39 4.06 -7.25 -6.56
N LYS A 40 3.41 -8.41 -6.38
CA LYS A 40 4.08 -9.73 -6.35
C LYS A 40 4.84 -10.07 -7.63
N LYS A 41 4.41 -9.55 -8.78
CA LYS A 41 5.10 -9.76 -10.07
C LYS A 41 6.30 -8.83 -10.26
N THR A 42 6.45 -7.81 -9.42
CA THR A 42 7.56 -6.86 -9.53
C THR A 42 8.81 -7.44 -8.88
N THR A 43 9.86 -7.64 -9.69
CA THR A 43 11.16 -8.17 -9.24
C THR A 43 12.19 -7.08 -8.95
N SER A 44 11.88 -5.82 -9.30
CA SER A 44 12.77 -4.68 -9.06
C SER A 44 12.76 -4.26 -7.59
N PRO A 45 13.79 -3.55 -7.08
CA PRO A 45 13.83 -3.04 -5.71
C PRO A 45 12.65 -2.11 -5.34
N LEU A 46 11.82 -1.72 -6.31
CA LEU A 46 10.55 -1.02 -6.08
C LEU A 46 9.52 -1.86 -5.33
N TRP A 47 9.66 -3.19 -5.33
CA TRP A 47 8.70 -4.10 -4.71
C TRP A 47 8.48 -3.76 -3.23
N GLN A 48 9.51 -3.32 -2.49
CA GLN A 48 9.39 -2.94 -1.08
C GLN A 48 8.48 -1.73 -0.88
N HIS A 49 8.65 -0.68 -1.69
CA HIS A 49 7.81 0.52 -1.62
C HIS A 49 6.38 0.25 -2.11
N LEU A 50 6.23 -0.60 -3.13
CA LEU A 50 4.93 -1.02 -3.63
C LEU A 50 4.17 -1.89 -2.61
N SER A 51 4.88 -2.79 -1.91
CA SER A 51 4.34 -3.57 -0.79
C SER A 51 3.91 -2.65 0.35
N ALA A 52 4.77 -1.70 0.75
CA ALA A 52 4.43 -0.71 1.79
C ALA A 52 3.15 0.08 1.44
N SER A 53 3.02 0.53 0.19
CA SER A 53 1.84 1.26 -0.30
C SER A 53 0.58 0.38 -0.34
N THR A 54 0.73 -0.90 -0.69
CA THR A 54 -0.38 -1.86 -0.72
C THR A 54 -0.87 -2.17 0.69
N GLU A 55 0.03 -2.39 1.63
CA GLU A 55 -0.32 -2.61 3.05
C GLU A 55 -0.93 -1.35 3.68
N LEU A 56 -0.48 -0.14 3.31
CA LEU A 56 -1.13 1.11 3.72
C LEU A 56 -2.56 1.21 3.21
N LEU A 57 -2.79 0.81 1.95
CA LEU A 57 -4.12 0.84 1.36
C LEU A 57 -5.07 -0.13 2.07
N LYS A 58 -4.62 -1.36 2.37
CA LYS A 58 -5.37 -2.33 3.16
C LYS A 58 -5.71 -1.78 4.55
N SER A 59 -4.70 -1.26 5.24
CA SER A 59 -4.85 -0.68 6.57
C SER A 59 -5.89 0.43 6.60
N ARG A 60 -5.83 1.35 5.64
CA ARG A 60 -6.79 2.46 5.50
C ARG A 60 -8.20 1.96 5.23
N GLU A 61 -8.34 0.95 4.38
CA GLU A 61 -9.64 0.37 4.04
C GLU A 61 -10.28 -0.28 5.26
N ASP A 62 -9.54 -1.14 5.97
CA ASP A 62 -10.00 -1.79 7.20
C ASP A 62 -10.43 -0.75 8.26
N PHE A 63 -9.64 0.31 8.45
CA PHE A 63 -10.02 1.39 9.38
C PHE A 63 -11.23 2.21 8.89
N SER A 64 -11.41 2.37 7.58
CA SER A 64 -12.56 3.10 7.00
C SER A 64 -13.85 2.30 7.18
N VAL A 65 -13.81 1.01 6.88
CA VAL A 65 -14.88 0.04 7.14
C VAL A 65 -15.24 0.06 8.63
N CYS A 66 -14.23 -0.06 9.48
CA CYS A 66 -14.44 -0.06 10.91
C CYS A 66 -15.08 1.26 11.41
N LEU A 67 -14.69 2.42 10.88
CA LEU A 67 -15.29 3.71 11.22
C LEU A 67 -16.80 3.74 10.87
N VAL A 68 -17.18 3.21 9.71
CA VAL A 68 -18.58 3.18 9.30
C VAL A 68 -19.39 2.25 10.22
N LEU A 69 -18.89 1.04 10.49
CA LEU A 69 -19.55 0.10 11.42
C LEU A 69 -19.68 0.71 12.82
N ALA A 70 -18.62 1.35 13.32
CA ALA A 70 -18.56 2.01 14.61
C ALA A 70 -19.55 3.20 14.71
N ALA A 71 -19.69 3.98 13.63
CA ALA A 71 -20.63 5.09 13.56
C ALA A 71 -22.09 4.59 13.57
N ILE A 72 -22.39 3.53 12.80
CA ILE A 72 -23.73 2.93 12.78
C ILE A 72 -24.06 2.28 14.13
N SER A 73 -23.13 1.51 14.69
CA SER A 73 -23.32 0.85 15.99
C SER A 73 -23.52 1.85 17.11
N SER A 74 -22.94 3.05 17.02
CA SER A 74 -23.17 4.13 17.98
C SER A 74 -24.60 4.71 17.92
N ASN A 75 -25.30 4.60 16.79
CA ASN A 75 -26.66 5.10 16.62
C ASN A 75 -27.73 4.06 17.02
N ILE A 76 -27.34 2.79 17.21
CA ILE A 76 -28.26 1.70 17.56
C ILE A 76 -28.12 1.41 19.05
N ASN A 77 -29.22 1.46 19.80
CA ASN A 77 -29.24 1.24 21.26
C ASN A 77 -28.78 -0.15 21.71
N LYS A 78 -28.61 -1.10 20.77
CA LYS A 78 -28.13 -2.46 21.03
C LYS A 78 -27.28 -2.92 19.85
N VAL A 79 -25.98 -3.00 20.07
CA VAL A 79 -25.02 -3.52 19.08
C VAL A 79 -25.11 -5.04 19.06
N ASP A 80 -25.31 -5.61 17.87
CA ASP A 80 -25.33 -7.06 17.69
C ASP A 80 -23.90 -7.64 17.87
N PRO A 81 -23.71 -8.79 18.55
CA PRO A 81 -22.39 -9.38 18.73
C PRO A 81 -21.62 -9.63 17.43
N SER A 82 -22.30 -9.87 16.29
CA SER A 82 -21.63 -10.02 15.00
C SER A 82 -21.01 -8.71 14.52
N THR A 83 -21.66 -7.57 14.77
CA THR A 83 -21.14 -6.24 14.42
C THR A 83 -19.93 -5.92 15.28
N THR A 84 -19.97 -6.27 16.57
CA THR A 84 -18.83 -6.11 17.48
C THR A 84 -17.62 -6.94 17.04
N SER A 85 -17.84 -8.19 16.64
CA SER A 85 -16.78 -9.04 16.11
C SER A 85 -16.19 -8.50 14.81
N ASN A 86 -17.01 -7.96 13.91
CA ASN A 86 -16.55 -7.39 12.64
C ASN A 86 -15.70 -6.14 12.87
N ILE A 87 -16.12 -5.24 13.76
CA ILE A 87 -15.35 -4.06 14.16
C ILE A 87 -13.98 -4.47 14.70
N GLN A 88 -13.95 -5.45 15.61
CA GLN A 88 -12.69 -5.94 16.17
C GLN A 88 -11.78 -6.54 15.09
N MET A 89 -12.33 -7.36 14.20
CA MET A 89 -11.58 -7.99 13.11
C MET A 89 -10.92 -6.94 12.21
N HIS A 90 -11.67 -5.93 11.76
CA HIS A 90 -11.11 -4.87 10.92
C HIS A 90 -10.09 -4.00 11.66
N LEU A 91 -10.27 -3.73 12.96
CA LEU A 91 -9.24 -3.04 13.75
C LEU A 91 -7.93 -3.84 13.81
N GLU A 92 -8.01 -5.16 14.03
CA GLU A 92 -6.84 -6.02 14.11
C GLU A 92 -6.12 -6.13 12.76
N PHE A 93 -6.85 -6.33 11.66
CA PHE A 93 -6.29 -6.37 10.30
C PHE A 93 -5.70 -5.03 9.88
N GLY A 94 -6.39 -3.94 10.18
CA GLY A 94 -5.93 -2.59 9.90
C GLY A 94 -4.60 -2.29 10.61
N ARG A 95 -4.49 -2.66 11.90
CA ARG A 95 -3.26 -2.49 12.70
C ARG A 95 -2.13 -3.41 12.25
N SER A 96 -2.43 -4.66 11.92
CA SER A 96 -1.43 -5.61 11.42
C SER A 96 -0.79 -5.08 10.13
N SER A 97 -1.62 -4.66 9.18
CA SER A 97 -1.18 -4.07 7.90
C SER A 97 -0.37 -2.79 8.12
N LEU A 98 -0.80 -1.92 9.05
CA LEU A 98 -0.08 -0.69 9.42
C LEU A 98 1.33 -0.99 9.97
N ASN A 99 1.45 -1.99 10.84
CA ASN A 99 2.72 -2.42 11.39
C ASN A 99 3.64 -3.02 10.31
N SER A 100 3.08 -3.80 9.37
CA SER A 100 3.84 -4.28 8.21
C SER A 100 4.36 -3.13 7.36
N THR A 101 3.55 -2.10 7.11
CA THR A 101 4.03 -0.88 6.46
C THR A 101 5.20 -0.25 7.22
N ALA A 102 5.10 -0.10 8.55
CA ALA A 102 6.16 0.50 9.35
C ALA A 102 7.50 -0.22 9.15
N GLN A 103 7.48 -1.55 9.16
CA GLN A 103 8.66 -2.38 8.90
C GLN A 103 9.22 -2.16 7.49
N TYR A 104 8.36 -2.07 6.47
CA TYR A 104 8.81 -1.77 5.10
C TYR A 104 9.43 -0.38 4.97
N LEU A 105 8.85 0.64 5.61
CA LEU A 105 9.37 2.01 5.58
C LEU A 105 10.68 2.16 6.36
N GLU A 106 10.83 1.45 7.47
CA GLU A 106 12.06 1.38 8.24
C GLU A 106 13.18 0.71 7.43
N ALA A 107 12.89 -0.42 6.79
CA ALA A 107 13.83 -1.08 5.86
C ALA A 107 14.23 -0.16 4.69
N ALA A 108 13.31 0.67 4.22
CA ALA A 108 13.54 1.67 3.18
C ALA A 108 14.21 2.97 3.68
N LYS A 109 14.49 3.09 5.00
CA LYS A 109 15.11 4.24 5.66
C LYS A 109 14.34 5.57 5.52
N ILE A 110 13.01 5.52 5.46
CA ILE A 110 12.15 6.72 5.32
C ILE A 110 11.67 7.20 6.72
N MET A 111 12.61 7.70 7.54
CA MET A 111 12.37 8.00 8.97
C MET A 111 11.28 9.06 9.24
N SER A 112 11.05 10.01 8.33
CA SER A 112 10.05 11.07 8.54
C SER A 112 8.61 10.54 8.50
N GLN A 113 8.36 9.47 7.75
CA GLN A 113 7.04 8.84 7.66
C GLN A 113 6.81 7.84 8.79
N THR A 114 7.87 7.20 9.29
CA THR A 114 7.79 6.25 10.40
C THR A 114 7.22 6.89 11.67
N LYS A 115 7.63 8.13 12.01
CA LYS A 115 7.11 8.84 13.19
C LYS A 115 5.61 9.11 13.14
N ILE A 116 5.11 9.58 12.00
CA ILE A 116 3.67 9.82 11.81
C ILE A 116 2.92 8.49 11.89
N LEU A 117 3.49 7.42 11.34
CA LEU A 117 2.89 6.09 11.38
C LEU A 117 2.84 5.51 12.80
N GLU A 118 3.84 5.79 13.65
CA GLU A 118 3.84 5.44 15.07
C GLU A 118 2.72 6.15 15.83
N GLU A 119 2.52 7.45 15.59
CA GLU A 119 1.42 8.22 16.17
C GLU A 119 0.04 7.65 15.77
N VAL A 120 -0.13 7.34 14.48
CA VAL A 120 -1.34 6.69 13.95
C VAL A 120 -1.55 5.31 14.59
N SER A 121 -0.49 4.51 14.71
CA SER A 121 -0.55 3.17 15.31
C SER A 121 -0.95 3.23 16.79
N LEU A 122 -0.43 4.23 17.52
CA LEU A 122 -0.77 4.46 18.92
C LEU A 122 -2.24 4.87 19.09
N PHE A 123 -2.76 5.73 18.22
CA PHE A 123 -4.18 6.09 18.19
C PHE A 123 -5.07 4.85 18.03
N PHE A 124 -4.83 4.03 16.99
CA PHE A 124 -5.65 2.84 16.74
C PHE A 124 -5.50 1.75 17.80
N LYS A 125 -4.34 1.65 18.45
CA LYS A 125 -4.13 0.78 19.61
C LYS A 125 -5.00 1.21 20.79
N ASN A 126 -5.01 2.51 21.09
CA ASN A 126 -5.82 3.06 22.18
C ASN A 126 -7.32 2.91 21.87
N LEU A 127 -7.72 3.17 20.62
CA LEU A 127 -9.10 3.01 20.16
C LEU A 127 -9.60 1.57 20.35
N GLN A 128 -8.79 0.57 19.99
CA GLN A 128 -9.15 -0.83 20.22
C GLN A 128 -9.33 -1.16 21.72
N ALA A 129 -8.47 -0.61 22.59
CA ALA A 129 -8.58 -0.82 24.03
C ALA A 129 -9.86 -0.20 24.61
N VAL A 130 -10.21 1.02 24.18
CA VAL A 130 -11.46 1.70 24.56
C VAL A 130 -12.67 0.89 24.07
N TYR A 131 -12.65 0.46 22.81
CA TYR A 131 -13.72 -0.34 22.22
C TYR A 131 -13.96 -1.65 22.98
N PHE A 132 -12.88 -2.37 23.31
CA PHE A 132 -12.96 -3.61 24.09
C PHE A 132 -13.54 -3.36 25.49
N GLN A 133 -13.12 -2.29 26.16
CA GLN A 133 -13.60 -1.96 27.50
C GLN A 133 -15.09 -1.59 27.53
N GLU A 134 -15.58 -0.88 26.52
CA GLU A 134 -16.94 -0.34 26.49
C GLU A 134 -17.97 -1.35 25.96
N PHE A 135 -17.65 -2.13 24.93
CA PHE A 135 -18.64 -2.98 24.24
C PHE A 135 -18.54 -4.47 24.59
N VAL A 136 -17.40 -4.94 25.11
CA VAL A 136 -17.23 -6.35 25.51
C VAL A 136 -17.51 -6.56 27.00
N ASN A 137 -17.18 -5.58 27.86
CA ASN A 137 -17.28 -5.72 29.31
C ASN A 137 -18.52 -5.07 29.96
N GLN A 138 -19.23 -4.15 29.29
CA GLN A 138 -20.37 -3.44 29.88
C GLN A 138 -21.65 -3.60 29.05
N SER A 139 -22.73 -4.03 29.69
CA SER A 139 -24.04 -4.27 29.07
C SER A 139 -24.96 -3.04 28.99
N ASN A 140 -24.53 -1.89 29.54
CA ASN A 140 -25.29 -0.64 29.51
C ASN A 140 -24.49 0.40 28.72
N ILE A 141 -24.86 0.55 27.45
CA ILE A 141 -24.26 1.47 26.50
C ILE A 141 -24.84 2.86 26.77
N GLU A 142 -24.33 3.57 27.76
CA GLU A 142 -24.30 5.02 27.66
C GLU A 142 -23.08 5.38 26.82
N LEU A 143 -23.33 6.02 25.67
CA LEU A 143 -22.30 6.56 24.78
C LEU A 143 -21.31 7.40 25.59
N ASN A 144 -20.17 6.80 25.93
CA ASN A 144 -19.13 7.47 26.68
C ASN A 144 -18.61 8.66 25.85
N ALA A 145 -18.42 9.81 26.49
CA ALA A 145 -17.85 11.01 25.87
C ALA A 145 -16.48 10.74 25.22
N ASN A 146 -15.77 9.69 25.64
CA ASN A 146 -14.52 9.27 25.03
C ASN A 146 -14.69 8.59 23.66
N TRP A 147 -15.67 7.72 23.49
CA TRP A 147 -15.93 7.06 22.20
C TRP A 147 -16.34 8.04 21.11
N SER A 148 -17.23 8.98 21.44
CA SER A 148 -17.65 10.03 20.51
C SER A 148 -16.50 10.95 20.12
N ARG A 149 -15.56 11.25 21.04
CA ARG A 149 -14.33 11.98 20.72
C ARG A 149 -13.47 11.22 19.71
N HIS A 150 -13.24 9.92 19.93
CA HIS A 150 -12.44 9.11 19.01
C HIS A 150 -13.06 9.00 17.61
N LEU A 151 -14.38 8.90 17.50
CA LEU A 151 -15.08 8.91 16.21
C LEU A 151 -14.88 10.21 15.43
N ILE A 152 -14.76 11.35 16.12
CA ILE A 152 -14.52 12.65 15.50
C ILE A 152 -13.05 12.79 15.04
N GLU A 153 -12.11 12.25 15.81
CA GLU A 153 -10.67 12.30 15.51
C GLU A 153 -10.23 11.30 14.43
N TRP A 154 -10.92 10.16 14.32
CA TRP A 154 -10.58 9.05 13.41
C TRP A 154 -10.33 9.49 11.95
N PRO A 155 -11.18 10.30 11.29
CA PRO A 155 -10.95 10.67 9.90
C PRO A 155 -9.67 11.48 9.69
N THR A 156 -9.21 12.22 10.70
CA THR A 156 -7.92 12.94 10.66
C THR A 156 -6.77 11.96 10.52
N TYR A 157 -6.79 10.85 11.26
CA TYR A 157 -5.78 9.81 11.15
C TYR A 157 -5.88 9.03 9.83
N LEU A 158 -7.08 8.86 9.26
CA LEU A 158 -7.23 8.32 7.91
C LEU A 158 -6.63 9.24 6.84
N ASP A 159 -6.75 10.55 7.00
CA ASP A 159 -6.12 11.51 6.10
C ASP A 159 -4.59 11.52 6.25
N GLN A 160 -4.07 11.37 7.47
CA GLN A 160 -2.63 11.16 7.69
C GLN A 160 -2.11 9.91 6.97
N ILE A 161 -2.81 8.77 7.07
CA ILE A 161 -2.46 7.54 6.34
C ILE A 161 -2.47 7.80 4.83
N LYS A 162 -3.47 8.50 4.31
CA LYS A 162 -3.56 8.89 2.88
C LYS A 162 -2.39 9.78 2.47
N ASN A 163 -1.99 10.73 3.30
CA ASN A 163 -0.85 11.61 3.02
C ASN A 163 0.47 10.84 3.00
N ILE A 164 0.67 9.90 3.92
CA ILE A 164 1.82 8.97 3.88
C ILE A 164 1.79 8.16 2.58
N GLN A 165 0.64 7.58 2.22
CA GLN A 165 0.48 6.81 0.99
C GLN A 165 0.83 7.62 -0.26
N ASN A 166 0.37 8.86 -0.37
CA ASN A 166 0.71 9.77 -1.47
C ASN A 166 2.22 10.03 -1.56
N ASN A 167 2.89 10.20 -0.43
CA ASN A 167 4.33 10.41 -0.39
C ASN A 167 5.10 9.14 -0.78
N VAL A 168 4.67 7.95 -0.34
CA VAL A 168 5.24 6.67 -0.78
C VAL A 168 5.09 6.52 -2.30
N TRP A 169 3.91 6.86 -2.86
CA TRP A 169 3.69 6.83 -4.31
C TRP A 169 4.61 7.77 -5.09
N ARG A 170 4.89 8.96 -4.57
CA ARG A 170 5.88 9.88 -5.18
C ARG A 170 7.27 9.24 -5.24
N PHE A 171 7.72 8.63 -4.15
CA PHE A 171 9.00 7.90 -4.13
C PHE A 171 9.03 6.74 -5.13
N VAL A 172 7.93 5.97 -5.23
CA VAL A 172 7.83 4.90 -6.24
C VAL A 172 7.97 5.48 -7.65
N GLY A 173 7.28 6.59 -7.96
CA GLY A 173 7.36 7.24 -9.27
C GLY A 173 8.78 7.68 -9.62
N GLU A 174 9.46 8.37 -8.71
CA GLU A 174 10.84 8.83 -8.91
C GLU A 174 11.81 7.66 -9.13
N ARG A 175 11.71 6.62 -8.30
CA ARG A 175 12.57 5.43 -8.41
C ARG A 175 12.27 4.62 -9.66
N ALA A 176 11.01 4.53 -10.08
CA ALA A 176 10.63 3.86 -11.31
C ALA A 176 11.26 4.54 -12.53
N HIS A 177 11.26 5.87 -12.58
CA HIS A 177 11.94 6.63 -13.63
C HIS A 177 13.45 6.36 -13.65
N GLN A 178 14.10 6.30 -12.48
CA GLN A 178 15.53 5.97 -12.38
C GLN A 178 15.84 4.55 -12.89
N VAL A 179 15.04 3.55 -12.51
CA VAL A 179 15.21 2.16 -12.94
C VAL A 179 15.06 2.03 -14.45
N VAL A 180 14.03 2.66 -15.03
CA VAL A 180 13.81 2.67 -16.49
C VAL A 180 14.96 3.36 -17.22
N TRP A 181 15.45 4.48 -16.68
CA TRP A 181 16.58 5.20 -17.27
C TRP A 181 17.87 4.36 -17.26
N LEU A 182 18.18 3.72 -16.13
CA LEU A 182 19.32 2.80 -16.00
C LEU A 182 19.20 1.65 -17.00
N ALA A 183 18.03 1.01 -17.10
CA ALA A 183 17.80 -0.09 -18.04
C ALA A 183 18.03 0.35 -19.50
N ARG A 184 17.55 1.53 -19.89
CA ARG A 184 17.81 2.10 -21.24
C ARG A 184 19.29 2.32 -21.49
N ARG A 185 20.03 2.85 -20.51
CA ARG A 185 21.48 3.06 -20.63
C ARG A 185 22.22 1.74 -20.82
N THR A 186 21.89 0.72 -20.03
CA THR A 186 22.50 -0.61 -20.14
C THR A 186 22.20 -1.27 -21.48
N LEU A 187 20.97 -1.11 -21.99
CA LEU A 187 20.59 -1.57 -23.32
C LEU A 187 21.42 -0.89 -24.41
N CYS A 188 21.57 0.44 -24.38
CA CYS A 188 22.40 1.18 -25.34
C CYS A 188 23.85 0.70 -25.33
N ILE A 189 24.43 0.45 -24.15
CA ILE A 189 25.78 -0.10 -24.03
C ILE A 189 25.85 -1.50 -24.68
N GLY A 190 24.86 -2.35 -24.44
CA GLY A 190 24.76 -3.66 -25.09
C GLY A 190 24.71 -3.56 -26.61
N VAL A 191 23.91 -2.64 -27.15
CA VAL A 191 23.82 -2.38 -28.60
C VAL A 191 25.16 -1.87 -29.15
N ALA A 192 25.85 -0.98 -28.44
CA ALA A 192 27.15 -0.47 -28.87
C ALA A 192 28.22 -1.57 -28.94
N ILE A 193 28.24 -2.47 -27.96
CA ILE A 193 29.14 -3.64 -27.95
C ILE A 193 28.83 -4.55 -29.14
N LEU A 194 27.55 -4.82 -29.42
CA LEU A 194 27.15 -5.62 -30.57
C LEU A 194 27.66 -5.01 -31.88
N VAL A 195 27.45 -3.71 -32.09
CA VAL A 195 27.94 -3.00 -33.28
C VAL A 195 29.46 -3.12 -33.42
N LEU A 196 30.20 -2.97 -32.32
CA LEU A 196 31.66 -3.11 -32.32
C LEU A 196 32.10 -4.54 -32.69
N VAL A 197 31.45 -5.56 -32.14
CA VAL A 197 31.70 -6.96 -32.49
C VAL A 197 31.41 -7.23 -33.96
N PHE A 198 30.30 -6.70 -34.49
CA PHE A 198 29.94 -6.81 -35.90
C PHE A 198 30.96 -6.13 -36.82
N LEU A 199 31.61 -5.04 -36.40
CA LEU A 199 32.68 -4.38 -37.15
C LEU A 199 34.02 -5.11 -37.07
N ALA A 200 34.31 -5.79 -35.96
CA ALA A 200 35.53 -6.58 -35.81
C ALA A 200 35.50 -7.87 -36.66
N ALA A 201 34.33 -8.47 -36.83
CA ALA A 201 34.15 -9.70 -37.62
C ALA A 201 34.70 -9.63 -39.07
N PRO A 202 34.39 -8.62 -39.91
CA PRO A 202 34.95 -8.51 -41.25
C PRO A 202 36.46 -8.24 -41.26
N ILE A 203 36.99 -7.50 -40.26
CA ILE A 203 38.43 -7.26 -40.14
C ILE A 203 39.17 -8.58 -39.92
N MET A 204 38.66 -9.42 -39.02
CA MET A 204 39.22 -10.75 -38.76
C MET A 204 39.21 -11.64 -40.02
N LEU A 205 38.12 -11.62 -40.79
CA LEU A 205 38.03 -12.35 -42.07
C LEU A 205 39.05 -11.86 -43.10
N LEU A 206 39.25 -10.54 -43.21
CA LEU A 206 40.25 -9.96 -44.11
C LEU A 206 41.67 -10.37 -43.72
N LEU A 207 41.99 -10.33 -42.43
CA LEU A 207 43.30 -10.80 -41.92
C LEU A 207 43.53 -12.27 -42.23
N LEU A 208 42.53 -13.13 -42.00
CA LEU A 208 42.61 -14.55 -42.30
C LEU A 208 42.87 -14.80 -43.79
N ARG A 209 42.19 -14.06 -44.67
CA ARG A 209 42.40 -14.14 -46.13
C ARG A 209 43.82 -13.75 -46.51
N HIS A 210 44.36 -12.70 -45.89
CA HIS A 210 45.71 -12.23 -46.19
C HIS A 210 46.78 -13.23 -45.73
N ILE A 211 46.59 -13.85 -44.55
CA ILE A 211 47.49 -14.89 -44.03
C ILE A 211 47.46 -16.12 -44.94
N ALA A 212 46.28 -16.58 -45.36
CA ALA A 212 46.15 -17.72 -46.27
C ALA A 212 46.89 -17.50 -47.60
N TYR A 213 46.79 -16.28 -48.15
CA TYR A 213 47.51 -15.90 -49.37
C TYR A 213 49.03 -15.93 -49.17
N THR A 214 49.54 -15.37 -48.07
CA THR A 214 50.99 -15.37 -47.78
C THR A 214 51.53 -16.80 -47.61
N ILE A 215 50.77 -17.69 -46.98
CA ILE A 215 51.15 -19.11 -46.84
C ILE A 215 51.20 -19.79 -48.21
N GLN A 216 50.20 -19.57 -49.08
CA GLN A 216 50.21 -20.15 -50.44
C GLN A 216 51.41 -19.70 -51.26
N VAL A 217 51.78 -18.42 -51.20
CA VAL A 217 52.89 -17.86 -51.98
C VAL A 217 54.26 -18.37 -51.49
N THR A 218 54.41 -18.65 -50.20
CA THR A 218 55.68 -19.14 -49.63
C THR A 218 55.89 -20.65 -49.77
N LEU A 219 54.83 -21.41 -50.06
CA LEU A 219 54.87 -22.86 -50.27
C LEU A 219 54.99 -23.29 -51.74
N GLN A 220 55.05 -22.33 -52.67
CA GLN A 220 55.19 -22.54 -54.12
C GLN A 220 56.59 -22.19 -54.59
#